data_AF-A0A522WEI2-F1
#
_entry.id   AF-A0A522WEI2-F1
#
_cell.length_a   1.000
_cell.length_b   1.000
_cell.length_c   1.000
_cell.angle_alpha   90.00
_cell.angle_beta   90.00
_cell.angle_gamma   90.00
#
_symmetry.space_group_name_H-M   'P 1'
#
loop_
_entity.id
_entity.type
_entity.pdbx_description
1 polymer ?
#
loop_
_entity_poly.entity_id
_entity_poly.type
_entity_poly.pdbx_seq_one_letter_code
_entity_poly.pdbx_strand_id
1 'polypeptide(L)' 'MPEKIDAKYLKGLRFRGSEGKNVNEDGRTVIKYAPVERAMRVEDVLNWRDAGSAIVLVTTDGQKVTVSKTKEAKDEK' A
#
# COMPACT_ATOMS: atom_id res chain seq x y z
N MET A 1 12.80 4.17 -16.06
CA MET A 1 11.69 4.35 -15.09
C MET A 1 11.48 3.00 -14.42
N PRO A 2 11.35 2.91 -13.09
CA PRO A 2 11.02 1.64 -12.45
C PRO A 2 9.70 1.13 -13.03
N GLU A 3 9.64 -0.15 -13.40
CA GLU A 3 8.41 -0.76 -13.88
C GLU A 3 7.35 -0.65 -12.78
N LYS A 4 6.20 -0.06 -13.12
CA LYS A 4 5.06 0.03 -12.22
C LYS A 4 4.35 -1.32 -12.19
N ILE A 5 3.96 -1.78 -11.00
CA ILE A 5 3.17 -3.01 -10.89
C ILE A 5 1.78 -2.83 -11.51
N ASP A 6 1.25 -3.90 -12.13
CA ASP A 6 -0.12 -3.99 -12.61
C ASP A 6 -1.14 -3.90 -11.45
N ALA A 7 -2.10 -2.98 -11.58
CA ALA A 7 -3.13 -2.71 -10.58
C ALA A 7 -3.98 -3.94 -10.22
N LYS A 8 -4.03 -4.97 -11.09
CA LYS A 8 -4.75 -6.22 -10.78
C LYS A 8 -4.23 -6.92 -9.53
N TYR A 9 -2.93 -6.79 -9.23
CA TYR A 9 -2.29 -7.40 -8.05
C TYR A 9 -2.51 -6.60 -6.77
N LEU A 10 -3.01 -5.36 -6.87
CA LEU A 10 -3.34 -4.51 -5.74
C LEU A 10 -4.80 -4.62 -5.33
N LYS A 11 -5.63 -5.32 -6.11
CA LYS A 11 -7.06 -5.44 -5.89
C LYS A 11 -7.34 -6.19 -4.58
N GLY A 12 -8.00 -5.52 -3.64
CA GLY A 12 -8.33 -6.07 -2.32
C GLY A 12 -7.27 -5.81 -1.24
N LEU A 13 -6.10 -5.28 -1.61
CA LEU A 13 -5.10 -4.84 -0.64
C LEU A 13 -5.47 -3.48 -0.07
N ARG A 14 -5.22 -3.31 1.23
CA ARG A 14 -5.39 -2.04 1.92
C ARG A 14 -4.01 -1.48 2.28
N PHE A 15 -3.85 -0.20 2.00
CA PHE A 15 -2.71 0.59 2.45
C PHE A 15 -3.03 1.16 3.83
N ARG A 16 -2.07 1.04 4.75
CA ARG A 16 -2.18 1.56 6.12
C ARG A 16 -1.01 2.49 6.37
N GLY A 17 -1.26 3.78 6.18
CA GLY A 17 -0.25 4.82 6.36
C GLY A 17 -0.68 5.87 7.36
N SER A 18 0.17 6.88 7.47
CA SER A 18 -0.14 8.12 8.18
C SER A 18 -0.09 9.26 7.19
N GLU A 19 -1.13 10.08 7.13
CA GLU A 19 -1.17 11.26 6.27
C GLU A 19 -1.02 12.51 7.14
N GLY A 20 -0.07 13.37 6.78
CA GLY A 20 0.15 14.65 7.44
C GLY A 20 -0.85 15.68 6.92
N LYS A 21 -1.67 16.25 7.80
CA LYS A 21 -2.51 17.40 7.48
C LYS A 21 -1.97 18.63 8.20
N ASN A 22 -1.89 19.73 7.45
CA ASN A 22 -1.62 21.04 8.02
C ASN A 22 -2.84 21.49 8.81
N VAL A 23 -2.66 21.70 10.11
CA VAL A 23 -3.70 22.19 11.00
C VAL A 23 -3.18 23.47 11.64
N ASN A 24 -4.03 24.49 11.70
CA ASN A 24 -3.70 25.72 12.41
C ASN A 24 -4.11 25.52 13.87
N GLU A 25 -3.13 25.49 14.76
CA GLU A 25 -3.30 25.30 16.19
C GLU A 25 -2.54 26.43 16.90
N ASP A 26 -3.26 27.24 17.68
CA ASP A 26 -2.72 28.40 18.40
C ASP A 26 -1.92 29.38 17.53
N GLY A 27 -2.42 29.65 16.31
CA GLY A 27 -1.79 30.60 15.38
C GLY A 27 -0.53 30.06 14.70
N ARG A 28 -0.20 28.77 14.87
CA ARG A 28 0.92 28.10 14.22
C ARG A 28 0.41 26.99 13.30
N THR A 29 1.04 26.87 12.13
CA THR A 29 0.78 25.73 11.24
C THR A 29 1.57 24.53 11.75
N VAL A 30 0.87 23.50 12.21
CA VAL A 30 1.45 22.24 12.69
C VAL A 30 1.01 21.11 11.77
N ILE A 31 1.91 20.17 11.49
CA ILE A 31 1.57 18.95 10.76
C ILE A 31 1.07 17.91 11.77
N LYS A 32 -0.21 17.56 11.71
CA LYS A 32 -0.76 16.42 12.46
C LYS A 32 -0.85 15.21 11.55
N TYR A 33 -0.28 14.10 12.00
CA TYR A 33 -0.35 12.82 11.32
C TYR A 33 -1.57 12.05 11.82
N ALA A 34 -2.48 11.72 10.90
CA ALA A 34 -3.62 10.85 11.19
C ALA A 34 -3.44 9.50 10.48
N PRO A 35 -3.80 8.38 11.12
CA PRO A 35 -3.81 7.09 10.45
C PRO A 35 -4.85 7.09 9.33
N VAL A 36 -4.48 6.55 8.17
CA VAL A 36 -5.35 6.43 7.00
C VAL A 36 -5.33 4.99 6.52
N GLU A 37 -6.52 4.40 6.39
CA GLU A 37 -6.72 3.11 5.74
C GLU A 37 -7.48 3.34 4.42
N ARG A 38 -6.88 2.95 3.29
CA ARG A 38 -7.49 3.06 1.96
C ARG A 38 -7.11 1.91 1.06
N ALA A 39 -7.78 1.77 -0.08
CA ALA A 39 -7.36 0.82 -1.11
C ALA A 39 -5.94 1.16 -1.60
N MET A 40 -5.10 0.13 -1.74
CA MET A 40 -3.71 0.27 -2.18
C MET A 40 -3.66 0.76 -3.64
N ARG A 41 -2.84 1.79 -3.88
CA ARG A 41 -2.59 2.33 -5.22
C ARG A 41 -1.19 1.94 -5.69
N VAL A 42 -0.96 2.01 -6.99
CA VAL A 42 0.35 1.75 -7.60
C VAL A 42 1.43 2.69 -7.06
N GLU A 43 1.04 3.92 -6.70
CA GLU A 43 1.92 4.93 -6.11
C GLU A 43 2.35 4.58 -4.68
N ASP A 44 1.58 3.75 -3.98
CA ASP A 44 1.90 3.31 -2.62
C ASP A 44 2.90 2.15 -2.62
N VAL A 45 3.29 1.63 -3.80
CA VAL A 45 4.27 0.55 -3.95
C VAL A 45 5.63 1.16 -4.25
N LEU A 46 6.56 1.06 -3.30
CA LEU A 46 7.95 1.48 -3.47
C LEU A 46 8.71 0.54 -4.42
N ASN A 47 8.49 -0.76 -4.25
CA ASN A 47 9.18 -1.77 -5.02
C ASN A 47 8.33 -3.04 -5.11
N TRP A 48 8.53 -3.82 -6.17
CA TRP A 48 7.90 -5.12 -6.30
C TRP A 48 8.86 -6.09 -7.00
N ARG A 49 8.70 -7.37 -6.72
CA ARG A 49 9.43 -8.43 -7.42
C ARG A 49 8.52 -9.60 -7.73
N ASP A 50 8.78 -10.21 -8.86
CA ASP A 50 8.16 -11.44 -9.29
C ASP A 50 8.94 -12.64 -8.74
N ALA A 51 8.29 -13.48 -7.93
CA ALA A 51 8.86 -14.71 -7.39
C ALA A 51 8.34 -15.97 -8.12
N GLY A 52 7.80 -15.82 -9.33
CA GLY A 52 7.25 -16.92 -10.14
C GLY A 52 5.81 -17.24 -9.73
N SER A 53 5.62 -17.86 -8.56
CA SER A 53 4.29 -18.25 -8.04
C SER A 53 3.58 -17.13 -7.25
N ALA A 54 4.31 -16.09 -6.85
CA ALA A 54 3.80 -14.96 -6.10
C ALA A 54 4.49 -13.65 -6.51
N ILE A 55 3.87 -12.54 -6.17
CA ILE A 55 4.45 -11.20 -6.26
C ILE A 55 4.69 -10.69 -4.85
N VAL A 56 5.92 -10.22 -4.60
CA VAL A 56 6.26 -9.58 -3.33
C VAL A 56 6.28 -8.07 -3.56
N LEU A 57 5.46 -7.37 -2.80
CA LEU A 57 5.31 -5.93 -2.79
C LEU A 57 6.00 -5.34 -1.57
N VAL A 58 6.60 -4.18 -1.75
CA VAL A 58 7.12 -3.31 -0.69
C VAL A 58 6.36 -1.99 -0.80
N THR A 59 5.63 -1.64 0.25
CA THR A 59 4.78 -0.45 0.29
C THR A 59 5.50 0.73 0.94
N THR A 60 5.03 1.95 0.68
CA THR A 60 5.59 3.20 1.21
C THR A 60 5.47 3.33 2.73
N ASP A 61 4.55 2.58 3.34
CA ASP A 61 4.41 2.44 4.80
C ASP A 61 5.44 1.47 5.41
N GLY A 62 6.32 0.88 4.60
CA GLY A 62 7.37 -0.04 5.03
C GLY A 62 6.92 -1.50 5.16
N GLN A 63 5.67 -1.82 4.84
CA GLN A 63 5.18 -3.19 4.87
C GLN A 63 5.63 -4.00 3.64
N LYS A 64 5.72 -5.32 3.84
CA LYS A 64 5.92 -6.29 2.76
C LYS A 64 4.67 -7.12 2.60
N VAL A 65 4.11 -7.14 1.39
CA VAL A 65 2.88 -7.88 1.09
C VAL A 65 3.17 -8.90 0.01
N THR A 66 2.82 -10.17 0.24
CA THR A 66 2.98 -11.24 -0.75
C THR A 66 1.62 -11.58 -1.34
N VAL A 67 1.50 -11.48 -2.66
CA VAL A 67 0.28 -11.78 -3.42
C VAL A 67 0.53 -13.02 -4.26
N SER A 68 -0.16 -14.12 -3.98
CA SER A 68 -0.08 -15.34 -4.78
C SER A 68 -0.67 -15.11 -6.18
N LYS A 69 0.00 -15.60 -7.22
CA LYS A 69 -0.48 -15.54 -8.62
C LYS A 69 -1.37 -16.72 -8.99
N THR A 70 -1.31 -17.81 -8.23
CA THR A 70 -2.21 -18.94 -8.38
C THR A 70 -3.64 -18.45 -8.17
N LYS A 71 -4.51 -18.73 -9.15
CA LYS A 71 -5.95 -18.60 -8.96
C LYS A 71 -6.32 -19.43 -7.72
N GLU A 72 -7.15 -18.86 -6.84
CA GLU A 72 -7.73 -19.47 -5.64
C GLU A 72 -6.79 -19.45 -4.41
N ALA A 73 -7.23 -19.20 -3.17
CA ALA A 73 -8.58 -19.31 -2.62
C ALA A 73 -8.81 -18.24 -1.55
N LYS A 74 -9.96 -17.54 -1.65
CA LYS A 74 -10.73 -17.22 -0.46
C LYS A 74 -11.30 -18.56 0.03
N ASP A 75 -10.67 -19.17 1.01
CA ASP A 75 -11.34 -20.15 1.87
C ASP A 75 -11.37 -19.52 3.26
N GLU A 76 -12.42 -18.74 3.49
CA GLU A 76 -12.84 -18.34 4.84
C GLU A 76 -14.09 -19.20 5.09
N LYS A 77 -13.93 -20.22 5.92
CA LYS A 77 -14.98 -21.14 6.35
C LYS A 77 -15.37 -20.82 7.79
#